data_AF-A0A6C0HV47-F1
#
_entry.id   AF-A0A6C0HV47-F1
#
_cell.length_a   1.000
_cell.length_b   1.000
_cell.length_c   1.000
_cell.angle_alpha   90.00
_cell.angle_beta   90.00
_cell.angle_gamma   90.00
#
_symmetry.space_group_name_H-M   'P 1'
#
loop_
_entity.id
_entity.type
_entity.pdbx_description
1 polymer ?
#
loop_
_entity_poly.entity_id
_entity_poly.type
_entity_poly.pdbx_seq_one_letter_code
_entity_poly.pdbx_strand_id
1 'polypeptide(L)'
;MSTKIDITNLNQEEIDEILNKLSIKSMLCDYKLTADFCVKYILTTDDYASCVEDTYYCDYEILFLQKHITQEELDIAYDNYYKNNSSNE
;
A
#
# COMPACT_ATOMS: atom_id res chain seq x y z
N MET A 1 7.32 -0.83 -22.19
CA MET A 1 6.29 -0.28 -21.27
C MET A 1 5.95 -1.40 -20.31
N SER A 2 6.41 -1.32 -19.06
CA SER A 2 5.95 -2.28 -18.03
C SER A 2 4.52 -1.92 -17.68
N THR A 3 3.58 -2.77 -18.06
CA THR A 3 2.17 -2.61 -17.70
C THR A 3 2.05 -3.00 -16.24
N LYS A 4 1.94 -2.02 -15.33
CA LYS A 4 1.67 -2.32 -13.91
C LYS A 4 0.34 -3.07 -13.80
N ILE A 5 0.29 -4.11 -12.96
CA ILE A 5 -0.94 -4.86 -12.70
C ILE A 5 -1.82 -4.03 -11.76
N ASP A 6 -3.09 -3.84 -12.11
CA ASP A 6 -4.02 -3.06 -11.27
C ASP A 6 -4.50 -3.91 -10.08
N ILE A 7 -4.20 -3.46 -8.86
CA ILE A 7 -4.47 -4.22 -7.62
C ILE A 7 -5.96 -4.44 -7.40
N THR A 8 -6.83 -3.58 -7.97
CA THR A 8 -8.29 -3.67 -7.79
C THR A 8 -8.91 -4.85 -8.52
N ASN A 9 -8.18 -5.50 -9.42
CA ASN A 9 -8.65 -6.69 -10.14
C ASN A 9 -8.31 -8.00 -9.42
N LEU A 10 -7.56 -7.93 -8.32
CA LEU A 10 -7.15 -9.09 -7.53
C LEU A 10 -8.14 -9.32 -6.38
N ASN A 11 -8.33 -10.59 -6.02
CA ASN A 11 -9.11 -10.96 -4.84
C ASN A 11 -8.25 -10.96 -3.56
N GLN A 12 -8.88 -11.15 -2.39
CA GLN A 12 -8.17 -11.12 -1.11
C GLN A 12 -7.10 -12.21 -0.97
N GLU A 13 -7.33 -13.41 -1.49
CA GLU A 13 -6.36 -14.51 -1.44
C GLU A 13 -5.11 -14.18 -2.27
N GLU A 14 -5.29 -13.61 -3.46
CA GLU A 14 -4.19 -13.15 -4.31
C GLU A 14 -3.41 -12.02 -3.64
N ILE A 15 -4.09 -11.07 -3.01
CA ILE A 15 -3.47 -9.99 -2.25
C ILE A 15 -2.62 -10.56 -1.11
N ASP A 16 -3.15 -11.50 -0.34
CA ASP A 16 -2.45 -12.12 0.78
C ASP A 16 -1.23 -12.92 0.30
N GLU A 17 -1.32 -13.63 -0.83
CA GLU A 17 -0.16 -14.30 -1.43
C GLU A 17 0.93 -13.30 -1.85
N ILE A 18 0.56 -12.18 -2.46
CA ILE A 18 1.51 -11.15 -2.90
C ILE A 18 2.18 -10.51 -1.68
N LEU A 19 1.43 -10.18 -0.62
CA LEU A 19 1.95 -9.63 0.62
C LEU A 19 2.94 -10.59 1.30
N ASN A 20 2.71 -11.90 1.21
CA ASN A 20 3.61 -12.91 1.77
C ASN A 20 4.83 -13.22 0.89
N LYS A 21 4.73 -13.05 -0.44
CA LYS A 21 5.77 -13.45 -1.41
C LYS A 21 6.63 -12.30 -1.89
N LEU A 22 6.12 -11.08 -1.94
CA LEU A 22 6.79 -9.92 -2.53
C LEU A 22 7.18 -8.90 -1.47
N SER A 23 8.32 -8.24 -1.72
CA SER A 23 8.70 -7.05 -0.95
C SER A 23 7.79 -5.87 -1.29
N ILE A 24 7.62 -4.95 -0.34
CA ILE A 24 6.88 -3.69 -0.54
C ILE A 24 7.40 -2.93 -1.77
N LYS A 25 8.72 -2.95 -2.00
CA LYS A 25 9.35 -2.34 -3.17
C LYS A 25 8.84 -2.93 -4.49
N SER A 26 8.81 -4.26 -4.58
CA SER A 26 8.28 -4.97 -5.74
C SER A 26 6.82 -4.61 -5.96
N MET A 27 6.02 -4.54 -4.90
CA MET A 27 4.62 -4.12 -5.00
C MET A 27 4.50 -2.70 -5.56
N LEU A 28 5.27 -1.74 -5.05
CA LEU A 28 5.27 -0.36 -5.51
C LEU A 28 5.79 -0.20 -6.96
N CYS A 29 6.65 -1.09 -7.44
CA CYS A 29 7.18 -1.04 -8.79
C CYS A 29 6.28 -1.77 -9.81
N ASP A 30 5.79 -2.95 -9.45
CA ASP A 30 5.15 -3.88 -10.39
C ASP A 30 3.62 -3.74 -10.42
N TYR A 31 3.03 -3.20 -9.34
CA TYR A 31 1.59 -3.04 -9.21
C TYR A 31 1.19 -1.57 -9.16
N LYS A 32 0.00 -1.30 -9.69
CA LYS A 32 -0.69 -0.03 -9.57
C LYS A 32 -1.58 -0.12 -8.34
N LEU A 33 -1.09 0.44 -7.23
CA LEU A 33 -1.73 0.37 -5.93
C LEU A 33 -2.71 1.54 -5.74
N THR A 34 -3.69 1.38 -4.87
CA THR A 34 -4.59 2.48 -4.47
C THR A 34 -4.06 3.17 -3.21
N ALA A 35 -4.51 4.40 -2.95
CA ALA A 35 -4.16 5.14 -1.74
C ALA A 35 -4.54 4.36 -0.47
N ASP A 36 -5.76 3.79 -0.42
CA ASP A 36 -6.20 2.93 0.69
C ASP A 36 -5.30 1.71 0.90
N PHE A 37 -4.85 1.06 -0.18
CA PHE A 37 -3.96 -0.10 -0.08
C PHE A 37 -2.60 0.31 0.51
N CYS A 38 -2.02 1.40 0.02
CA CYS A 38 -0.77 1.95 0.52
C CYS A 38 -0.86 2.29 2.00
N VAL A 39 -1.93 2.98 2.43
CA VAL A 39 -2.12 3.31 3.85
C VAL A 39 -2.26 2.05 4.70
N LYS A 40 -3.13 1.14 4.29
CA LYS A 40 -3.47 -0.05 5.06
C LYS A 40 -2.32 -1.04 5.21
N TYR A 41 -1.56 -1.28 4.14
CA TYR A 41 -0.59 -2.38 4.08
C TYR A 41 0.87 -1.92 4.06
N ILE A 42 1.17 -0.67 3.70
CA ILE A 42 2.54 -0.15 3.63
C ILE A 42 2.82 0.80 4.78
N LEU A 43 1.95 1.80 5.00
CA LEU A 43 2.23 2.90 5.91
C LEU A 43 1.82 2.66 7.35
N THR A 44 0.81 1.82 7.58
CA THR A 44 0.23 1.59 8.92
C THR A 44 0.48 0.18 9.46
N THR A 45 1.37 -0.54 8.78
CA THR A 45 1.65 -1.93 9.09
C THR A 45 2.79 -2.07 10.07
N ASP A 46 2.52 -2.66 11.23
CA ASP A 46 3.52 -3.36 12.07
C ASP A 46 3.57 -4.87 11.73
N ASP A 47 2.46 -5.48 11.27
CA ASP A 47 2.30 -6.95 11.11
C ASP A 47 2.85 -7.56 9.80
N TYR A 48 2.78 -6.86 8.67
CA TYR A 48 3.26 -7.30 7.35
C TYR A 48 4.69 -6.81 7.03
N ALA A 49 5.33 -6.10 7.95
CA ALA A 49 6.73 -5.70 7.91
C ALA A 49 7.68 -6.86 8.31
N SER A 50 7.33 -8.10 7.98
CA SER A 50 8.04 -9.29 8.49
C SER A 50 9.14 -9.81 7.57
N CYS A 51 9.41 -9.17 6.42
CA CYS A 51 10.36 -9.66 5.43
C CYS A 51 11.65 -8.81 5.37
N VAL A 52 12.46 -8.89 6.43
CA VAL A 52 13.96 -8.85 6.53
C VAL A 52 14.76 -7.74 5.78
N GLU A 53 14.12 -6.90 4.97
CA GLU A 53 14.67 -5.73 4.27
C GLU A 53 13.74 -4.53 4.50
N ASP A 54 13.40 -4.27 5.77
CA ASP A 54 12.57 -3.15 6.26
C ASP A 54 13.13 -1.78 5.86
N THR A 55 12.82 -1.38 4.64
CA THR A 55 12.86 0.02 4.26
C THR A 55 11.49 0.57 4.60
N TYR A 56 11.41 1.35 5.69
CA TYR A 56 10.23 2.15 5.98
C TYR A 56 9.98 3.07 4.79
N TYR A 57 8.86 2.89 4.11
CA TYR A 57 8.44 3.78 3.04
C TYR A 57 7.67 4.96 3.64
N CYS A 58 8.04 6.16 3.22
CA CYS A 58 7.28 7.35 3.54
C CYS A 58 6.35 7.74 2.38
N ASP A 59 5.39 8.62 2.67
CA ASP A 59 4.42 9.17 1.72
C ASP A 59 5.10 9.66 0.43
N TYR A 60 6.24 10.33 0.57
CA TYR A 60 7.01 10.85 -0.57
C TYR A 60 7.46 9.73 -1.53
N GLU A 61 7.94 8.60 -1.01
CA GLU A 61 8.38 7.48 -1.85
C GLU A 61 7.22 6.80 -2.55
N ILE A 62 6.08 6.68 -1.85
CA ILE A 62 4.85 6.15 -2.44
C ILE A 62 4.40 7.04 -3.59
N LEU A 63 4.30 8.36 -3.38
CA LEU A 63 3.91 9.31 -4.43
C LEU A 63 4.91 9.34 -5.59
N PHE A 64 6.21 9.12 -5.31
CA PHE A 64 7.23 9.03 -6.34
C PHE A 64 7.07 7.77 -7.23
N LEU A 65 6.76 6.62 -6.63
CA LEU A 65 6.64 5.33 -7.32
C LEU A 65 5.23 5.08 -7.90
N GLN A 66 4.21 5.69 -7.29
CA GLN A 66 2.79 5.59 -7.63
C GLN A 66 2.28 6.96 -8.09
N LYS A 67 2.81 7.45 -9.21
CA LYS A 67 2.54 8.80 -9.75
C LYS A 67 1.06 9.10 -10.07
N HIS A 68 0.19 8.09 -10.07
CA HIS A 68 -1.24 8.27 -10.25
C HIS A 68 -1.97 8.60 -8.94
N ILE A 69 -1.32 8.42 -7.78
CA ILE A 69 -1.84 8.81 -6.47
C ILE A 69 -1.41 10.25 -6.23
N THR A 70 -2.37 11.11 -5.87
CA THR A 70 -2.10 12.46 -5.40
C THR A 70 -1.90 12.49 -3.88
N GLN A 71 -1.22 13.52 -3.38
CA GLN A 71 -1.10 13.74 -1.93
C GLN A 71 -2.48 13.82 -1.28
N GLU A 72 -3.44 14.51 -1.89
CA GLU A 72 -4.80 14.64 -1.38
C GLU A 72 -5.51 13.29 -1.23
N GLU A 73 -5.39 12.40 -2.23
CA GLU A 73 -5.94 11.05 -2.14
C GLU A 73 -5.29 10.23 -1.01
N LEU A 74 -3.98 10.39 -0.82
CA LEU A 74 -3.26 9.70 0.25
C LEU A 74 -3.68 10.21 1.63
N ASP A 75 -3.81 11.54 1.79
CA ASP A 75 -4.26 12.18 3.03
C ASP A 75 -5.69 11.74 3.38
N ILE A 76 -6.60 11.71 2.40
CA ILE A 76 -7.97 11.23 2.57
C ILE A 76 -7.99 9.76 3.01
N ALA A 77 -7.17 8.91 2.38
CA ALA A 77 -7.07 7.50 2.73
C ALA A 77 -6.55 7.31 4.17
N TYR A 78 -5.56 8.10 4.57
CA TYR A 78 -5.05 8.13 5.95
C TYR A 78 -6.13 8.50 6.95
N ASP A 79 -6.82 9.60 6.69
CA ASP A 79 -7.93 10.10 7.50
C ASP A 79 -9.02 9.04 7.66
N ASN A 80 -9.40 8.39 6.56
CA ASN A 80 -10.41 7.34 6.56
C ASN A 80 -9.96 6.12 7.35
N TYR A 81 -8.70 5.70 7.20
CA TYR A 81 -8.15 4.57 7.95
C TYR A 81 -8.25 4.81 9.46
N TYR A 82 -7.79 5.96 9.96
CA TYR A 82 -7.85 6.25 11.39
C TYR A 82 -9.26 6.53 11.90
N LYS A 83 -10.13 7.20 11.13
CA LYS A 83 -11.55 7.40 11.52
C LYS A 83 -12.29 6.08 11.71
N ASN A 84 -12.05 5.10 10.82
CA ASN A 84 -12.66 3.78 10.91
C ASN A 84 -12.10 2.96 12.09
N ASN A 85 -10.82 3.12 12.42
CA ASN A 85 -10.20 2.40 13.54
C ASN A 85 -10.43 3.07 14.91
N SER A 86 -10.66 4.38 14.98
CA SER A 86 -11.01 5.11 16.23
C SER A 86 -12.47 4.96 16.66
N SER A 87 -13.32 4.29 15.89
CA SER A 87 -14.69 3.97 16.30
C SER A 87 -14.81 2.65 17.09
N ASN A 88 -13.67 2.02 17.43
CA ASN A 88 -13.59 0.76 18.18
C ASN A 88 -13.03 0.94 19.61
N GLU A 89 -13.28 2.08 20.25
CA GLU A 89 -13.04 2.31 21.69
C GLU A 89 -14.34 2.44 22.49
#